data_AF-A0A8B9H619-F1
#
_entry.id   AF-A0A8B9H619-F1
#
_cell.length_a   1.000
_cell.length_b   1.000
_cell.length_c   1.000
_cell.angle_alpha   90.00
_cell.angle_beta   90.00
_cell.angle_gamma   90.00
#
_symmetry.space_group_name_H-M   'P 1'
#
loop_
_entity.id
_entity.type
_entity.pdbx_description
1 polymer ?
#
loop_
_entity_poly.entity_id
_entity_poly.type
_entity_poly.pdbx_seq_one_letter_code
_entity_poly.pdbx_strand_id
1 'polypeptide(L)' 'DSAQNPNEDDCPELIPIEEKISLPSAQIPVTIITGYLGAGKTTLLNYILTEQHSKRIAVILNEFGEGKYIINMK' A
#
# COMPACT_ATOMS: atom_id res chain seq x y z
N ASP A 1 -47.67 -15.30 -38.25
CA ASP A 1 -46.29 -15.82 -38.24
C ASP A 1 -45.30 -14.74 -37.92
N SER A 2 -44.84 -14.85 -36.68
CA SER A 2 -43.74 -14.15 -36.03
C SER A 2 -42.40 -14.61 -36.59
N ALA A 3 -41.54 -13.65 -36.95
CA ALA A 3 -40.13 -13.56 -36.57
C ALA A 3 -39.41 -12.59 -37.53
N GLN A 4 -39.51 -11.28 -37.28
CA GLN A 4 -38.42 -10.39 -37.70
C GLN A 4 -37.19 -10.79 -36.86
N ASN A 5 -36.21 -11.41 -37.51
CA ASN A 5 -34.91 -11.72 -36.92
C ASN A 5 -34.22 -10.38 -36.59
N PRO A 6 -34.02 -10.03 -35.31
CA PRO A 6 -33.42 -8.74 -34.96
C PRO A 6 -31.92 -8.83 -35.24
N ASN A 7 -31.51 -8.29 -36.39
CA ASN A 7 -30.13 -7.93 -36.77
C ASN A 7 -29.04 -8.41 -35.79
N GLU A 8 -28.54 -9.63 -35.99
CA GLU A 8 -27.42 -10.21 -35.25
C GLU A 8 -26.05 -9.64 -35.70
N ASP A 9 -25.94 -8.33 -35.95
CA ASP A 9 -24.71 -7.72 -36.50
C ASP A 9 -24.37 -6.34 -35.93
N ASP A 10 -24.93 -5.96 -34.77
CA ASP A 10 -24.34 -4.85 -34.00
C ASP A 10 -23.07 -5.35 -33.33
N CYS A 11 -21.97 -5.36 -34.10
CA CYS A 11 -20.62 -5.49 -33.55
C CYS A 11 -20.43 -4.35 -32.52
N PRO A 12 -20.19 -4.64 -31.23
CA PRO A 12 -20.00 -3.60 -30.24
C PRO A 12 -18.73 -2.80 -30.56
N GLU A 13 -18.82 -1.48 -30.53
CA GLU A 13 -17.65 -0.61 -30.63
C GLU A 13 -16.71 -0.87 -29.45
N LEU A 14 -15.48 -1.27 -29.75
CA LEU A 14 -14.48 -1.54 -28.72
C LEU A 14 -14.14 -0.22 -28.02
N ILE A 15 -14.53 -0.12 -26.76
CA ILE A 15 -14.04 0.94 -25.88
C ILE A 15 -12.50 0.89 -25.89
N PRO A 16 -11.81 2.00 -26.27
CA PRO A 16 -10.38 2.08 -26.11
C PRO A 16 -10.08 1.84 -24.63
N ILE A 17 -9.19 0.90 -24.34
CA ILE A 17 -8.60 0.84 -23.01
C ILE A 17 -7.80 2.15 -22.93
N GLU A 18 -8.36 3.16 -22.28
CA GLU A 18 -7.55 4.27 -21.78
C GLU A 18 -6.50 3.61 -20.92
N GLU A 19 -5.28 3.45 -21.46
CA GLU A 19 -4.10 3.26 -20.65
C GLU A 19 -4.09 4.48 -19.73
N LYS A 20 -4.70 4.32 -18.55
CA LYS A 20 -4.27 5.05 -17.39
C LYS A 20 -2.80 4.69 -17.29
N ILE A 21 -1.96 5.52 -17.89
CA ILE A 21 -0.61 5.73 -17.44
C ILE A 21 -0.83 6.10 -15.99
N SER A 22 -0.83 5.08 -15.13
CA SER A 22 -0.78 5.29 -13.71
C SER A 22 0.59 5.92 -13.54
N LEU A 23 0.60 7.26 -13.52
CA LEU A 23 1.64 8.03 -12.87
C LEU A 23 2.03 7.20 -11.66
N PRO A 24 3.30 6.77 -11.53
CA PRO A 24 3.70 5.70 -10.64
C PRO A 24 2.95 5.88 -9.34
N SER A 25 1.98 4.98 -9.08
CA SER A 25 1.05 5.12 -7.96
C SER A 25 1.89 5.48 -6.77
N ALA A 26 1.67 6.65 -6.15
CA ALA A 26 2.60 7.22 -5.17
C ALA A 26 3.05 6.14 -4.20
N GLN A 27 4.26 5.60 -4.41
CA GLN A 27 4.70 4.40 -3.70
C GLN A 27 4.98 4.80 -2.27
N ILE A 28 4.47 4.02 -1.32
CA ILE A 28 4.76 4.25 0.09
C ILE A 28 6.19 3.76 0.34
N PRO A 29 7.14 4.63 0.73
CA PRO A 29 8.50 4.21 0.99
C PRO A 29 8.55 3.34 2.25
N VAL A 30 9.12 2.13 2.12
CA VAL A 30 9.28 1.18 3.23
C VAL A 30 10.76 1.07 3.59
N THR A 31 11.07 1.12 4.87
CA THR A 31 12.43 0.90 5.40
C THR A 31 12.39 -0.26 6.39
N ILE A 32 13.33 -1.21 6.25
CA ILE A 32 13.48 -2.35 7.15
C ILE A 32 14.66 -2.08 8.08
N ILE A 33 14.41 -2.09 9.39
CA ILE A 33 15.46 -1.96 10.41
C ILE A 33 15.85 -3.35 10.90
N THR A 34 17.11 -3.73 10.69
CA THR A 34 17.69 -5.01 11.11
C THR A 34 18.95 -4.80 11.94
N GLY A 35 19.40 -5.83 12.65
CA GLY A 35 20.63 -5.81 13.46
C GLY A 35 20.57 -6.81 14.62
N TYR A 36 21.74 -7.14 15.17
CA TYR A 36 21.88 -8.07 16.30
C TYR A 36 21.12 -7.59 17.57
N LEU A 37 20.95 -8.49 18.54
CA LEU A 37 20.43 -8.12 19.85
C LEU A 37 21.35 -7.06 20.47
N GLY A 38 20.76 -6.00 21.04
CA GLY A 38 21.54 -4.88 21.58
C GLY A 38 22.00 -3.83 20.54
N ALA A 39 21.74 -4.00 19.24
CA ALA A 39 22.12 -3.03 18.20
C ALA A 39 21.36 -1.67 18.26
N GLY A 40 20.57 -1.41 19.29
CA GLY A 40 19.88 -0.13 19.47
C GLY A 40 18.63 0.09 18.59
N LYS A 41 18.09 -0.95 17.95
CA LYS A 41 16.89 -0.85 17.07
C LYS A 41 15.70 -0.15 17.77
N THR A 42 15.39 -0.56 19.00
CA THR A 42 14.32 0.04 19.81
C THR A 42 14.61 1.50 20.16
N THR A 43 15.87 1.84 20.46
CA THR A 43 16.29 3.21 20.74
C THR A 43 16.06 4.13 19.53
N LEU A 44 16.44 3.67 18.34
CA LEU A 44 16.20 4.40 17.09
C LEU A 44 14.70 4.59 16.83
N LEU A 45 13.90 3.54 17.00
CA LEU A 45 12.45 3.62 16.81
C LEU A 45 11.79 4.58 17.80
N ASN A 46 12.20 4.56 19.07
CA ASN A 46 11.70 5.50 20.07
C ASN A 46 12.08 6.93 19.68
N TYR A 47 13.33 7.18 19.30
CA TYR A 47 13.79 8.49 18.85
C TYR A 47 12.94 9.02 17.68
N ILE A 48 12.70 8.18 16.65
CA ILE A 48 11.81 8.53 15.54
C ILE A 48 10.44 8.88 16.09
N LEU A 49 9.78 8.00 16.85
CA LEU A 49 8.44 8.24 17.35
C LEU A 49 8.31 9.43 18.33
N THR A 50 9.33 9.78 19.10
CA THR A 50 9.26 10.84 20.11
C THR A 50 9.62 12.21 19.59
N GLU A 51 10.58 12.32 18.67
CA GLU A 51 11.02 13.61 18.13
C GLU A 51 9.95 14.28 17.24
N GLN A 52 10.02 15.60 17.13
CA GLN A 52 9.22 16.35 16.17
C GLN A 52 9.87 16.28 14.80
N HIS A 53 9.59 15.19 14.07
CA HIS A 53 9.78 15.17 12.63
C HIS A 53 8.50 15.69 11.95
N SER A 54 8.60 16.60 10.99
CA SER A 54 7.45 17.03 10.16
C SER A 54 7.03 15.95 9.13
N LYS A 55 7.28 14.67 9.44
CA LYS A 55 7.01 13.52 8.59
C LYS A 55 5.94 12.65 9.23
N ARG A 56 5.02 12.14 8.41
CA ARG A 56 4.05 11.12 8.84
C ARG A 56 4.71 9.75 8.74
N ILE A 57 4.89 9.08 9.87
CA ILE A 57 5.62 7.80 9.94
C ILE A 57 4.75 6.75 10.63
N ALA A 58 4.63 5.58 10.01
CA ALA A 58 4.07 4.38 10.61
C ALA A 58 5.20 3.43 10.99
N VAL A 59 5.21 2.95 12.23
CA VAL A 59 6.19 1.96 12.70
C VAL A 59 5.46 0.65 12.97
N ILE A 60 6.02 -0.45 12.46
CA ILE A 60 5.56 -1.83 12.72
C ILE A 60 6.63 -2.53 13.54
N LEU A 61 6.26 -2.95 14.75
CA LEU A 61 7.13 -3.73 15.63
C LEU A 61 6.76 -5.22 15.51
N ASN A 62 7.79 -6.06 15.34
CA ASN A 62 7.65 -7.50 15.47
C ASN A 62 8.03 -7.88 16.92
N GLU A 63 7.05 -7.90 17.82
CA GLU A 63 7.22 -8.43 19.18
C GLU A 63 6.81 -9.91 19.20
N PHE A 64 7.60 -10.76 19.86
CA PHE A 64 7.26 -12.17 20.03
C PHE A 64 6.32 -12.30 21.25
N GLY A 65 5.03 -12.54 20.99
CA GLY A 65 3.94 -12.64 21.99
C GLY A 65 2.59 -12.40 21.30
N GLU A 66 1.51 -13.04 21.78
CA GLU A 66 0.17 -13.16 21.15
C GLU A 66 -0.20 -12.04 20.15
N GLY A 67 0.18 -12.24 18.88
CA GLY A 67 -0.42 -11.64 17.69
C GLY A 67 -0.43 -10.11 17.54
N LYS A 68 0.30 -9.35 18.37
CA LYS A 68 0.13 -7.88 18.39
C LYS A 68 1.23 -7.15 17.62
N TYR A 69 0.94 -6.82 16.37
CA TYR A 69 1.67 -5.77 15.66
C TYR A 69 1.22 -4.42 16.22
N ILE A 70 2.12 -3.70 16.90
CA ILE A 70 1.85 -2.34 17.36
C ILE A 70 2.10 -1.39 16.19
N ILE A 71 1.06 -0.65 15.80
CA ILE A 71 1.13 0.41 14.77
C ILE A 71 1.03 1.75 15.50
N ASN A 72 2.14 2.48 15.57
CA ASN A 72 2.14 3.87 16.03
C ASN A 72 2.18 4.79 14.82
N MET A 73 1.25 5.75 14.77
CA MET A 73 1.18 6.79 13.75
C MET A 73 1.43 8.15 14.39
N LYS A 74 2.37 8.91 13.81
CA LYS A 74 2.64 10.30 14.15
C LYS A 74 2.71 11.12 12.88
#